data_AF-A0A9E0L415-F1
#
_entry.id   AF-A0A9E0L415-F1
#
_cell.length_a   1.000
_cell.length_b   1.000
_cell.length_c   1.000
_cell.angle_alpha   90.00
_cell.angle_beta   90.00
_cell.angle_gamma   90.00
#
_symmetry.space_group_name_H-M   'P 1'
#
loop_
_entity.id
_entity.type
_entity.pdbx_description
1 polymer ?
#
loop_
_entity_poly.entity_id
_entity_poly.type
_entity_poly.pdbx_seq_one_letter_code
_entity_poly.pdbx_strand_id
1 'polypeptide(L)'
;MTYQPPVRDHAFLLRDVLQIEKYADLPAFADASMDVVQQIIEEGGRFSAEVLAPLNAIGDKEGCTWRPDNSVTTPKGFKEAYA
;
A
#
# COMPACT_ATOMS: atom_id res chain seq x y z
N MET A 1 -13.13 -0.54 12.29
CA MET A 1 -12.30 -1.75 12.26
C MET A 1 -10.90 -1.29 11.87
N THR A 2 -9.88 -1.60 12.67
CA THR A 2 -8.51 -1.15 12.41
C THR A 2 -7.86 -2.14 11.45
N TYR A 3 -7.32 -1.68 10.32
CA TYR A 3 -6.53 -2.51 9.43
C TYR A 3 -5.15 -2.75 10.05
N GLN A 4 -4.74 -4.01 10.14
CA GLN A 4 -3.42 -4.40 10.64
C GLN A 4 -2.61 -4.99 9.47
N PRO A 5 -1.59 -4.27 8.96
CA PRO A 5 -0.77 -4.77 7.86
C PRO A 5 0.06 -5.99 8.31
N PRO A 6 0.08 -7.11 7.56
CA PRO A 6 0.80 -8.32 7.94
C PRO A 6 2.29 -8.26 7.52
N VAL A 7 2.99 -7.21 7.97
CA VAL A 7 4.40 -6.92 7.60
C VAL A 7 5.32 -8.12 7.84
N ARG A 8 5.19 -8.76 9.01
CA ARG A 8 6.02 -9.90 9.40
C ARG A 8 5.90 -11.06 8.41
N ASP A 9 4.68 -11.36 7.98
CA ASP A 9 4.41 -12.50 7.11
C ASP A 9 4.92 -12.24 5.69
N HIS A 10 4.79 -11.00 5.19
CA HIS A 10 5.39 -10.60 3.92
C HIS A 10 6.93 -10.66 3.97
N ALA A 11 7.56 -10.17 5.04
CA ALA A 11 9.01 -10.24 5.20
C ALA A 11 9.52 -11.69 5.23
N PHE A 12 8.81 -12.58 5.94
CA PHE A 12 9.11 -14.02 5.95
C PHE A 12 9.02 -14.65 4.55
N LEU A 13 7.97 -14.33 3.79
CA LEU A 13 7.83 -14.85 2.43
C LEU A 13 8.98 -14.41 1.52
N LEU A 14 9.38 -13.14 1.57
CA LEU A 14 10.44 -12.61 0.72
C LEU A 14 11.84 -13.10 1.15
N ARG A 15 12.08 -13.22 2.46
CA ARG A 15 13.38 -13.64 3.02
C ARG A 15 13.57 -15.14 3.04
N ASP A 16 12.66 -15.87 3.67
CA ASP A 16 12.87 -17.28 4.03
C ASP A 16 12.35 -18.23 2.96
N VAL A 17 11.23 -17.88 2.32
CA VAL A 17 10.56 -18.74 1.31
C VAL A 17 11.10 -18.47 -0.09
N LEU A 18 11.00 -17.21 -0.56
CA LEU A 18 11.39 -16.81 -1.91
C LEU A 18 12.88 -16.46 -2.02
N GLN A 19 13.50 -16.09 -0.90
CA GLN A 19 14.94 -15.83 -0.79
C GLN A 19 15.44 -14.86 -1.86
N ILE A 20 14.75 -13.72 -1.98
CA ILE A 20 14.92 -12.79 -3.11
C ILE A 20 16.35 -12.24 -3.26
N GLU A 21 17.13 -12.20 -2.18
CA GLU A 21 18.54 -11.79 -2.21
C GLU A 21 19.42 -12.71 -3.05
N LYS A 22 18.98 -13.96 -3.30
CA LYS A 22 19.69 -14.88 -4.19
C LYS A 22 19.71 -14.39 -5.64
N TYR A 23 18.85 -13.43 -5.99
CA TYR A 23 18.75 -12.86 -7.32
C TYR A 23 19.47 -11.52 -7.46
N ALA A 24 20.30 -11.12 -6.48
CA ALA A 24 21.00 -9.84 -6.49
C ALA A 24 21.96 -9.66 -7.69
N ASP A 25 22.32 -10.74 -8.39
CA ASP A 25 23.08 -10.73 -9.65
C ASP A 25 22.24 -10.32 -10.87
N LEU A 26 20.90 -10.37 -10.77
CA LEU A 26 20.01 -9.87 -11.81
C LEU A 26 19.92 -8.34 -11.72
N PRO A 27 20.11 -7.61 -12.84
CA PRO A 27 20.04 -6.14 -12.84
C PRO A 27 18.75 -5.57 -12.25
N ALA A 28 17.62 -6.29 -12.36
CA ALA A 28 16.33 -5.87 -11.81
C ALA A 28 16.21 -6.00 -10.28
N PHE A 29 17.12 -6.72 -9.63
CA PHE A 29 17.13 -6.99 -8.18
C PHE A 29 18.35 -6.40 -7.48
N ALA A 30 19.22 -5.68 -8.21
CA ALA A 30 20.47 -5.14 -7.67
C ALA A 30 20.27 -4.28 -6.40
N ASP A 31 19.14 -3.56 -6.32
CA ASP A 31 18.80 -2.67 -5.20
C ASP A 31 17.76 -3.27 -4.23
N ALA A 32 17.45 -4.58 -4.35
CA ALA A 32 16.42 -5.26 -3.58
C ALA A 32 16.98 -6.04 -2.37
N SER A 33 17.89 -5.43 -1.61
CA SER A 33 18.39 -6.01 -0.36
C SER A 33 17.28 -6.12 0.70
N MET A 34 17.37 -7.10 1.61
CA MET A 34 16.27 -7.35 2.55
C MET A 34 16.02 -6.23 3.55
N ASP A 35 17.00 -5.37 3.83
CA ASP A 35 16.82 -4.16 4.64
C ASP A 35 15.94 -3.13 3.90
N VAL A 36 16.22 -2.87 2.62
CA VAL A 36 15.42 -1.97 1.76
C VAL A 36 14.00 -2.51 1.60
N VAL A 37 13.88 -3.80 1.28
CA VAL A 37 12.59 -4.46 1.07
C VAL A 37 11.74 -4.45 2.35
N GLN A 38 12.34 -4.73 3.50
CA GLN A 38 11.63 -4.71 4.78
C GLN A 38 11.13 -3.30 5.10
N GLN A 39 11.97 -2.28 4.89
CA GLN A 39 11.58 -0.87 5.11
C GLN A 39 10.41 -0.46 4.19
N ILE A 40 10.42 -0.89 2.93
CA ILE A 40 9.32 -0.62 1.98
C ILE A 40 8.01 -1.25 2.46
N ILE A 41 8.04 -2.49 2.94
CA ILE A 41 6.84 -3.17 3.44
C ILE A 41 6.33 -2.51 4.72
N GLU A 42 7.22 -2.11 5.63
CA GLU A 42 6.88 -1.42 6.88
C GLU A 42 6.16 -0.09 6.60
N GLU A 43 6.75 0.77 5.77
CA GLU A 43 6.15 2.07 5.45
C GLU A 43 4.91 1.96 4.57
N GLY A 44 4.88 1.01 3.61
CA GLY A 44 3.68 0.69 2.84
C GLY A 44 2.54 0.20 3.73
N GLY A 45 2.86 -0.62 4.75
CA GLY A 45 1.93 -1.04 5.79
C GLY A 45 1.41 0.13 6.60
N ARG A 46 2.30 1.00 7.11
CA ARG A 46 1.93 2.22 7.86
C ARG A 46 0.98 3.10 7.04
N PHE A 47 1.33 3.41 5.79
CA PHE A 47 0.48 4.20 4.89
C PHE A 47 -0.90 3.56 4.69
N SER A 48 -0.94 2.24 4.47
CA SER A 48 -2.20 1.51 4.31
C SER A 48 -3.08 1.58 5.56
N ALA A 49 -2.50 1.51 6.75
CA ALA A 49 -3.22 1.54 8.02
C ALA A 49 -3.65 2.94 8.45
N GLU A 50 -2.78 3.93 8.27
CA GLU A 50 -2.98 5.29 8.81
C GLU A 50 -3.68 6.22 7.82
N VAL A 51 -3.50 6.01 6.51
CA VAL A 51 -4.07 6.89 5.47
C VAL A 51 -5.22 6.20 4.74
N LEU A 52 -5.01 5.00 4.19
CA LEU A 52 -5.98 4.37 3.31
C LEU A 52 -7.15 3.72 4.05
N ALA A 53 -6.86 2.90 5.06
CA ALA A 53 -7.89 2.14 5.77
C ALA A 53 -8.99 3.01 6.43
N PRO A 54 -8.69 4.19 7.01
CA PRO A 54 -9.72 5.09 7.54
C PRO A 54 -10.71 5.58 6.48
N LEU A 55 -10.26 5.73 5.22
CA LEU A 55 -11.10 6.19 4.12
C LEU A 55 -12.05 5.12 3.59
N ASN A 56 -11.83 3.84 3.91
CA ASN A 56 -12.64 2.74 3.37
C ASN A 56 -14.13 2.88 3.73
N ALA A 57 -14.43 3.18 5.00
CA ALA A 57 -15.80 3.38 5.45
C ALA A 57 -16.43 4.69 4.93
N ILE A 58 -15.61 5.70 4.62
CA ILE A 58 -16.07 6.95 4.02
C ILE A 58 -16.43 6.70 2.56
N GLY A 59 -15.56 6.00 1.84
CA GLY A 59 -15.76 5.66 0.43
C GLY A 59 -17.03 4.83 0.21
N ASP A 60 -17.27 3.83 1.05
CA ASP A 60 -18.47 2.99 1.01
C ASP A 60 -19.76 3.80 1.26
N LYS A 61 -19.74 4.73 2.22
CA LYS A 61 -20.92 5.53 2.58
C LYS A 61 -21.23 6.64 1.60
N GLU A 62 -20.21 7.32 1.09
CA GLU A 62 -20.38 8.51 0.24
C GLU A 62 -20.49 8.16 -1.24
N GLY A 63 -19.70 7.18 -1.71
CA GLY A 63 -19.60 6.85 -3.13
C GLY A 63 -19.11 8.01 -4.01
N CYS A 64 -19.09 7.78 -5.32
CA CYS A 64 -18.79 8.84 -6.30
C CYS A 64 -20.08 9.54 -6.73
N THR A 65 -19.99 10.85 -6.98
CA THR A 65 -21.11 11.64 -7.50
C THR A 65 -20.81 12.12 -8.92
N TRP A 66 -21.64 11.74 -9.89
CA TRP A 66 -21.64 12.32 -11.23
C TRP A 66 -22.38 13.66 -11.24
N ARG A 67 -21.80 14.66 -11.91
CA ARG A 67 -22.33 16.02 -12.00
C ARG A 67 -22.84 16.35 -13.40
N PRO A 68 -23.77 17.33 -13.54
CA PRO A 68 -24.32 17.74 -14.84
C PRO A 68 -23.28 18.27 -15.85
N ASP A 69 -22.12 18.73 -15.38
CA ASP A 69 -21.00 19.19 -16.20
C ASP A 69 -20.10 18.04 -16.72
N ASN A 70 -20.57 16.80 -16.57
CA ASN A 70 -19.85 15.57 -16.89
C ASN A 70 -18.63 15.29 -16.00
N SER A 71 -18.45 16.01 -14.89
CA SER A 71 -17.40 15.70 -13.92
C SER A 71 -17.85 14.64 -12.91
N VAL A 72 -16.88 14.01 -12.23
CA VAL A 72 -17.10 13.07 -11.13
C VAL A 72 -16.38 13.57 -9.89
N THR A 73 -17.03 13.47 -8.74
CA THR A 73 -16.45 13.79 -7.43
C THR A 73 -16.27 12.52 -6.63
N THR A 74 -15.06 12.32 -6.11
CA THR A 74 -14.73 11.22 -5.22
C THR A 74 -15.14 11.53 -3.78
N PRO A 75 -15.31 10.50 -2.93
CA PRO A 75 -15.49 10.66 -1.50
C PRO A 75 -14.43 11.55 -0.86
N LYS A 76 -14.77 12.14 0.27
CA LYS A 76 -13.87 12.99 1.05
C LYS A 76 -12.59 12.23 1.43
N GLY A 77 -11.43 12.89 1.31
CA GLY A 77 -10.13 12.33 1.70
C GLY A 77 -9.42 11.54 0.60
N PHE A 78 -10.13 11.07 -0.43
CA PHE A 78 -9.51 10.26 -1.50
C PHE A 78 -8.53 11.06 -2.36
N LYS A 79 -8.82 12.34 -2.61
CA LYS A 79 -7.90 13.20 -3.37
C LYS A 79 -6.63 13.48 -2.58
N GLU A 80 -6.78 13.74 -1.29
CA GLU A 80 -5.67 14.02 -0.38
C GLU A 80 -4.79 12.79 -0.16
N ALA A 81 -5.37 11.58 -0.11
CA ALA A 81 -4.60 10.34 0.00
C ALA A 81 -3.87 9.95 -1.29
N TYR A 82 -4.27 10.49 -2.44
CA TYR A 82 -3.66 10.21 -3.74
C TYR A 82 -2.56 11.20 -4.13
N ALA A 83 -2.66 12.45 -3.66
CA ALA A 83 -1.77 13.56 -4.03
C ALA A 83 -0.39 13.45 -3.37
#